data_AF-A0A4Q3YDC7-F1
#
_entry.id   AF-A0A4Q3YDC7-F1
#
_cell.length_a   1.000
_cell.length_b   1.000
_cell.length_c   1.000
_cell.angle_alpha   90.00
_cell.angle_beta   90.00
_cell.angle_gamma   90.00
#
_symmetry.space_group_name_H-M   'P 1'
#
loop_
_entity.id
_entity.type
_entity.pdbx_description
1 polymer ?
#
loop_
_entity_poly.entity_id
_entity_poly.type
_entity_poly.pdbx_seq_one_letter_code
_entity_poly.pdbx_strand_id
1 'polypeptide(L)'
;MKTSLAPKMFRWDFVRGIADNDFTKVVLLIPVAGYLILFNDEIARLASFDVLAGVDVNAPSPFVFGGLAKLRMVFFGSLAILLSYVIYRLFHPTELDVSKNELEFAELVRQRYSVYELAAMEERVHSPEWAERTDEFWFILGNPRSKRKIVSGYRPDVRAYMFREHADYIGYLAREWWAGQMHRYPAARYSSLALGAVGYVLLALPTSDIAQAVLVHLLLQ
;
A
#
# COMPACT_ATOMS: atom_id res chain seq x y z
N MET A 1 1.93 -26.92 12.13
CA MET A 1 0.78 -26.31 11.43
C MET A 1 1.36 -25.12 10.68
N LYS A 2 1.52 -25.21 9.35
CA LYS A 2 2.12 -24.14 8.54
C LYS A 2 1.22 -22.92 8.64
N THR A 3 1.61 -21.89 9.39
CA THR A 3 0.98 -20.57 9.28
C THR A 3 1.26 -20.11 7.85
N SER A 4 0.23 -20.17 7.01
CA SER A 4 0.33 -19.65 5.65
C SER A 4 0.73 -18.18 5.76
N LEU A 5 2.00 -17.90 5.43
CA LEU A 5 2.47 -16.54 5.21
C LEU A 5 1.42 -15.87 4.35
N ALA A 6 0.72 -14.87 4.90
CA ALA A 6 -0.21 -14.10 4.11
C ALA A 6 0.55 -13.62 2.86
N PRO A 7 -0.04 -13.75 1.66
CA PRO A 7 0.66 -13.49 0.41
C PRO A 7 1.37 -12.14 0.46
N LYS A 8 2.60 -12.07 -0.05
CA LYS A 8 3.40 -10.81 -0.07
C LYS A 8 2.60 -9.63 -0.65
N MET A 9 1.65 -9.91 -1.55
CA MET A 9 0.74 -8.94 -2.15
C MET A 9 -0.18 -8.20 -1.16
N PHE A 10 -0.37 -8.69 0.06
CA PHE A 10 -1.22 -8.01 1.04
C PHE A 10 -0.44 -7.19 2.06
N ARG A 11 0.88 -7.26 2.05
CA ARG A 11 1.74 -6.51 2.98
C ARG A 11 1.67 -5.00 2.71
N TRP A 12 1.91 -4.21 3.76
CA TRP A 12 1.86 -2.74 3.66
C TRP A 12 2.86 -2.14 2.66
N ASP A 13 3.98 -2.80 2.39
CA ASP A 13 4.93 -2.43 1.32
C ASP A 13 4.29 -2.50 -0.07
N PHE A 14 3.47 -3.52 -0.35
CA PHE A 14 2.70 -3.60 -1.58
C PHE A 14 1.56 -2.57 -1.60
N VAL A 15 0.83 -2.43 -0.49
CA VAL A 15 -0.26 -1.44 -0.36
C VAL A 15 0.27 -0.02 -0.60
N ARG A 16 1.47 0.31 -0.13
CA ARG A 16 2.15 1.59 -0.39
C ARG A 16 2.26 1.86 -1.89
N GLY A 17 2.64 0.87 -2.70
CA GLY A 17 2.77 1.05 -4.15
C GLY A 17 1.46 1.44 -4.84
N ILE A 18 0.32 1.00 -4.30
CA ILE A 18 -1.02 1.31 -4.82
C ILE A 18 -1.54 2.64 -4.25
N ALA A 19 -1.46 2.80 -2.93
CA ALA A 19 -2.10 3.88 -2.19
C ALA A 19 -1.25 5.16 -2.15
N ASP A 20 0.07 5.07 -2.12
CA ASP A 20 0.99 6.20 -1.96
C ASP A 20 2.04 6.23 -3.09
N ASN A 21 1.59 6.64 -4.27
CA ASN A 21 2.44 6.92 -5.41
C ASN A 21 2.15 8.33 -5.96
N ASP A 22 3.00 8.81 -6.87
CA ASP A 22 2.89 10.18 -7.38
C ASP A 22 1.60 10.39 -8.18
N PHE A 23 1.07 9.36 -8.83
CA PHE A 23 -0.22 9.42 -9.51
C PHE A 23 -1.36 9.62 -8.50
N THR A 24 -1.38 8.89 -7.39
CA THR A 24 -2.37 9.07 -6.32
C THR A 24 -2.40 10.53 -5.88
N LYS A 25 -1.23 11.15 -5.63
CA LYS A 25 -1.13 12.56 -5.20
C LYS A 25 -1.77 13.53 -6.20
N VAL A 26 -1.60 13.30 -7.49
CA VAL A 26 -2.26 14.11 -8.54
C VAL A 26 -3.77 13.87 -8.55
N VAL A 27 -4.19 12.61 -8.43
CA VAL A 27 -5.60 12.22 -8.41
C VAL A 27 -6.34 12.80 -7.20
N LEU A 28 -5.67 13.08 -6.08
CA LEU A 28 -6.30 13.71 -4.91
C LEU A 28 -6.90 15.10 -5.20
N LEU A 29 -6.43 15.80 -6.24
CA LEU A 29 -6.98 17.09 -6.65
C LEU A 29 -8.30 16.95 -7.43
N ILE A 30 -8.54 15.79 -8.02
CA ILE A 30 -9.67 15.53 -8.92
C ILE A 30 -11.02 15.52 -8.18
N PRO A 31 -11.21 14.92 -6.99
CA PRO A 31 -12.50 14.95 -6.31
C PRO A 31 -13.00 16.37 -6.01
N VAL A 32 -12.09 17.31 -5.72
CA VAL A 32 -12.44 18.71 -5.43
C VAL A 32 -12.94 19.40 -6.70
N ALA A 33 -12.20 19.29 -7.80
CA ALA A 33 -12.60 19.86 -9.09
C ALA A 33 -13.81 19.13 -9.69
N GLY A 34 -13.85 17.81 -9.57
CA GLY A 34 -14.89 16.93 -10.07
C GLY A 34 -16.22 17.13 -9.36
N TYR A 35 -16.22 17.41 -8.05
CA TYR A 35 -17.42 17.81 -7.32
C TYR A 35 -17.99 19.13 -7.90
N LEU A 36 -17.13 20.13 -8.12
CA LEU A 36 -17.56 21.40 -8.72
C LEU A 36 -18.10 21.24 -10.14
N ILE A 37 -17.56 20.30 -10.93
CA ILE A 37 -18.01 20.03 -12.30
C ILE A 37 -19.32 19.23 -12.34
N LEU A 38 -19.45 18.19 -11.50
CA LEU A 38 -20.61 17.29 -11.48
C LEU A 38 -21.86 17.90 -10.85
N PHE A 39 -21.70 18.80 -9.89
CA PHE A 39 -22.82 19.45 -9.19
C PHE A 39 -23.10 20.88 -9.69
N ASN A 40 -22.40 21.31 -10.74
CA ASN A 40 -22.73 22.53 -11.47
C ASN A 40 -23.39 22.17 -12.81
N ASP A 41 -24.71 22.34 -12.87
CA ASP A 41 -25.54 22.00 -14.03
C ASP A 41 -25.19 22.81 -15.30
N GLU A 42 -24.50 23.95 -15.19
CA GLU A 42 -24.02 24.70 -16.36
C GLU A 42 -22.74 24.09 -16.94
N ILE A 43 -21.80 23.68 -16.07
CA ILE A 43 -20.54 23.06 -16.52
C ILE A 43 -20.79 21.65 -17.06
N ALA A 44 -21.68 20.88 -16.43
CA ALA A 44 -22.08 19.56 -16.92
C ALA A 44 -22.72 19.62 -18.33
N ARG A 45 -23.41 20.72 -18.66
CA ARG A 45 -23.97 20.97 -20.00
C ARG A 45 -22.92 21.42 -21.02
N LEU A 46 -21.90 22.16 -20.60
CA LEU A 46 -20.76 22.55 -21.44
C LEU A 46 -19.80 21.38 -21.73
N ALA A 47 -19.74 20.40 -20.81
CA ALA A 47 -18.94 19.18 -20.95
C ALA A 47 -19.67 18.07 -21.75
N SER A 48 -20.48 18.44 -22.74
CA SER A 48 -21.00 17.47 -23.71
C SER A 48 -19.84 16.97 -24.58
N PHE A 49 -19.29 15.82 -24.20
CA PHE A 49 -18.18 15.16 -24.89
C PHE A 49 -18.44 14.93 -26.39
N ASP A 50 -19.70 14.91 -26.82
CA ASP A 50 -20.09 14.80 -28.23
C ASP A 50 -19.55 15.98 -29.07
N VAL A 51 -19.51 17.19 -28.48
CA VAL A 51 -18.97 18.39 -29.13
C VAL A 51 -17.43 18.37 -29.14
N LEU A 52 -16.81 17.87 -28.08
CA LEU A 52 -15.34 17.75 -27.97
C LEU A 52 -14.76 16.62 -28.83
N ALA A 53 -15.54 15.56 -29.10
CA ALA A 53 -15.15 14.43 -29.92
C ALA A 53 -15.49 14.62 -31.42
N GLY A 54 -16.08 15.75 -31.81
CA GLY A 54 -16.42 16.05 -33.19
C GLY A 54 -17.45 15.09 -33.80
N VAL A 55 -18.30 14.49 -32.96
CA VAL A 55 -19.31 13.52 -33.41
C VAL A 55 -20.53 14.30 -33.90
N ASP A 56 -20.88 14.13 -35.17
CA ASP A 56 -22.08 14.72 -35.76
C ASP A 56 -23.32 14.31 -34.96
N VAL A 57 -24.26 15.24 -34.75
CA VAL A 57 -25.43 15.10 -33.83
C VAL A 57 -26.31 13.87 -34.16
N ASN A 58 -26.17 13.29 -35.35
CA ASN A 58 -26.93 12.15 -35.84
C ASN A 58 -26.11 10.86 -36.06
N ALA A 59 -24.82 10.84 -35.75
CA ALA A 59 -23.99 9.64 -35.86
C ALA A 59 -24.10 8.78 -34.59
N PRO A 60 -24.12 7.43 -34.70
CA PRO A 60 -24.02 6.57 -33.53
C PRO A 60 -22.69 6.84 -32.82
N SER A 61 -22.77 7.14 -31.52
CA SER A 61 -21.59 7.40 -30.68
C SER A 61 -20.58 6.26 -30.82
N PRO A 62 -19.30 6.56 -31.13
CA PRO A 62 -18.25 5.54 -31.19
C PRO A 62 -17.83 5.03 -29.80
N PHE A 63 -18.34 5.66 -28.72
CA PHE A 63 -18.03 5.34 -27.34
C PHE A 63 -18.99 4.30 -26.74
N VAL A 64 -18.44 3.38 -25.93
CA VAL A 64 -19.20 2.39 -25.17
C VAL A 64 -19.92 3.04 -23.98
N PHE A 65 -19.31 4.05 -23.37
CA PHE A 65 -19.89 4.77 -22.23
C PHE A 65 -20.31 6.20 -22.61
N GLY A 66 -21.47 6.64 -22.14
CA GLY A 66 -21.89 8.04 -22.25
C GLY A 66 -21.00 8.99 -21.44
N GLY A 67 -20.85 10.24 -21.87
CA GLY A 67 -19.96 11.23 -21.23
C GLY A 67 -20.22 11.40 -19.72
N LEU A 68 -21.48 11.45 -19.30
CA LEU A 68 -21.86 11.54 -17.88
C LEU A 68 -21.40 10.30 -17.07
N ALA A 69 -21.48 9.10 -17.66
CA ALA A 69 -21.03 7.88 -17.00
C ALA A 69 -19.50 7.89 -16.82
N LYS A 70 -18.75 8.34 -17.83
CA LYS A 70 -17.29 8.51 -17.74
C LYS A 70 -16.90 9.50 -16.64
N LEU A 71 -17.55 10.66 -16.58
CA LEU A 71 -17.29 11.66 -15.53
C LEU A 71 -17.57 11.10 -14.13
N ARG A 72 -18.67 10.36 -13.96
CA ARG A 72 -18.98 9.69 -12.68
C ARG A 72 -17.93 8.64 -12.33
N MET A 73 -17.48 7.82 -13.28
CA MET A 73 -16.42 6.84 -13.06
C MET A 73 -15.11 7.52 -12.65
N VAL A 74 -14.73 8.62 -13.31
CA VAL A 74 -13.55 9.41 -12.92
C VAL A 74 -13.68 9.96 -11.51
N PHE A 75 -14.84 10.53 -11.17
CA PHE A 75 -15.10 11.07 -9.84
C PHE A 75 -15.05 9.99 -8.75
N PHE A 76 -15.85 8.93 -8.87
CA PHE A 76 -15.86 7.85 -7.87
C PHE A 76 -14.53 7.10 -7.82
N GLY A 77 -13.84 6.93 -8.95
CA GLY A 77 -12.51 6.35 -8.99
C GLY A 77 -11.48 7.17 -8.23
N SER A 78 -11.47 8.49 -8.44
CA SER A 78 -10.59 9.41 -7.71
C SER A 78 -10.92 9.49 -6.21
N LEU A 79 -12.21 9.45 -5.84
CA LEU A 79 -12.65 9.40 -4.45
C LEU A 79 -12.21 8.10 -3.76
N ALA A 80 -12.32 6.96 -4.43
CA ALA A 80 -11.87 5.67 -3.91
C ALA A 80 -10.35 5.65 -3.69
N ILE A 81 -9.57 6.21 -4.63
CA ILE A 81 -8.11 6.37 -4.47
C ILE A 81 -7.79 7.30 -3.28
N LEU A 82 -8.51 8.42 -3.11
CA LEU A 82 -8.35 9.30 -1.96
C LEU A 82 -8.59 8.57 -0.64
N LEU A 83 -9.68 7.80 -0.54
CA LEU A 83 -9.96 7.01 0.66
C LEU A 83 -8.87 5.95 0.91
N SER A 84 -8.39 5.29 -0.15
CA SER A 84 -7.27 4.34 -0.06
C SER A 84 -6.00 4.99 0.52
N TYR A 85 -5.65 6.19 0.03
CA TYR A 85 -4.52 6.98 0.50
C TYR A 85 -4.68 7.42 1.96
N VAL A 86 -5.87 7.91 2.35
CA VAL A 86 -6.15 8.32 3.73
C VAL A 86 -6.02 7.14 4.69
N ILE A 87 -6.60 5.98 4.34
CA ILE A 87 -6.47 4.76 5.15
C ILE A 87 -5.00 4.35 5.27
N TYR A 88 -4.25 4.37 4.18
CA TYR A 88 -2.82 4.09 4.21
C TYR A 88 -2.08 5.06 5.14
N ARG A 89 -2.32 6.38 5.01
CA ARG A 89 -1.61 7.38 5.82
C ARG A 89 -1.93 7.28 7.31
N LEU A 90 -3.12 6.86 7.69
CA LEU A 90 -3.52 6.71 9.10
C LEU A 90 -3.02 5.41 9.75
N PHE A 91 -2.90 4.32 8.98
CA PHE A 91 -2.66 2.98 9.53
C PHE A 91 -1.33 2.33 9.13
N HIS A 92 -0.55 2.94 8.23
CA HIS A 92 0.77 2.40 7.85
C HIS A 92 1.71 2.33 9.08
N PRO A 93 2.52 1.26 9.17
CA PRO A 93 3.54 1.14 10.21
C PRO A 93 4.66 2.15 9.98
N THR A 94 5.15 2.75 11.06
CA THR A 94 6.25 3.75 11.04
C THR A 94 7.55 3.17 10.49
N GLU A 95 7.75 1.86 10.58
CA GLU A 95 8.94 1.18 10.06
C GLU A 95 9.08 1.36 8.53
N LEU A 96 7.97 1.50 7.79
CA LEU A 96 7.99 1.72 6.34
C LEU A 96 8.51 3.11 5.93
N ASP A 97 8.49 4.07 6.86
CA ASP A 97 9.04 5.41 6.60
C ASP A 97 10.57 5.40 6.68
N VAL A 98 11.13 4.50 7.49
CA VAL A 98 12.57 4.49 7.82
C VAL A 98 13.34 3.50 6.94
N SER A 99 12.69 2.46 6.40
CA SER A 99 13.35 1.46 5.56
C SER A 99 12.44 0.98 4.44
N LYS A 100 13.02 0.55 3.32
CA LYS A 100 12.25 0.05 2.16
C LYS A 100 12.12 -1.47 2.17
N ASN A 101 13.06 -2.16 2.82
CA ASN A 101 13.09 -3.62 2.87
C ASN A 101 13.57 -4.12 4.24
N GLU A 102 13.35 -5.41 4.48
CA GLU A 102 13.66 -6.06 5.76
C GLU A 102 15.16 -6.11 6.09
N LEU A 103 16.04 -6.15 5.07
CA LEU A 103 17.49 -6.19 5.25
C LEU A 103 18.02 -4.82 5.68
N GLU A 104 17.54 -3.77 5.02
CA GLU A 104 17.82 -2.37 5.34
C GLU A 104 17.32 -2.04 6.75
N PHE A 105 16.12 -2.52 7.10
CA PHE A 105 15.60 -2.36 8.46
C PHE A 105 16.47 -3.08 9.50
N ALA A 106 16.87 -4.33 9.24
CA ALA A 106 17.76 -5.06 10.15
C ALA A 106 19.12 -4.36 10.33
N GLU A 107 19.66 -3.78 9.25
CA GLU A 107 20.88 -2.99 9.32
C GLU A 107 20.67 -1.69 10.13
N LEU A 108 19.55 -1.01 9.94
CA LEU A 108 19.21 0.19 10.69
C LEU A 108 19.06 -0.10 12.18
N VAL A 109 18.40 -1.21 12.53
CA VAL A 109 18.30 -1.70 13.92
C VAL A 109 19.70 -1.93 14.49
N ARG A 110 20.59 -2.57 13.73
CA ARG A 110 21.97 -2.81 14.14
C ARG A 110 22.77 -1.52 14.36
N GLN A 111 22.49 -0.47 13.61
CA GLN A 111 23.22 0.79 13.70
C GLN A 111 22.66 1.74 14.77
N ARG A 112 21.33 1.84 14.87
CA ARG A 112 20.66 2.93 15.61
C ARG A 112 19.95 2.49 16.88
N TYR A 113 19.44 1.26 16.95
CA TYR A 113 18.61 0.89 18.08
C TYR A 113 19.45 0.70 19.35
N SER A 114 18.93 1.23 20.44
CA SER A 114 19.40 1.02 21.81
C SER A 114 18.99 -0.36 22.34
N VAL A 115 19.62 -0.80 23.42
CA VAL A 115 19.25 -2.06 24.10
C VAL A 115 17.79 -2.03 24.56
N TYR A 116 17.31 -0.87 25.02
CA TYR A 116 15.92 -0.70 25.46
C TYR A 116 14.92 -0.93 24.31
N GLU A 117 15.16 -0.32 23.15
CA GLU A 117 14.29 -0.49 21.98
C GLU A 117 14.30 -1.94 21.48
N LEU A 118 15.47 -2.59 21.51
CA LEU A 118 15.61 -4.00 21.15
C LEU A 118 14.90 -4.92 22.14
N ALA A 119 14.97 -4.63 23.45
CA ALA A 119 14.26 -5.40 24.47
C ALA A 119 12.74 -5.25 24.32
N ALA A 120 12.25 -4.04 24.03
CA ALA A 120 10.84 -3.79 23.75
C ALA A 120 10.36 -4.50 22.47
N MET A 121 11.21 -4.54 21.44
CA MET A 121 10.95 -5.31 20.22
C MET A 121 10.88 -6.81 20.51
N GLU A 122 11.87 -7.35 21.23
CA GLU A 122 11.92 -8.75 21.64
C GLU A 122 10.70 -9.13 22.49
N GLU A 123 10.33 -8.31 23.46
CA GLU A 123 9.17 -8.55 24.30
C GLU A 123 7.88 -8.71 23.51
N ARG A 124 7.68 -7.87 22.48
CA ARG A 124 6.50 -7.96 21.62
C ARG A 124 6.54 -9.19 20.69
N VAL A 125 7.70 -9.53 20.12
CA VAL A 125 7.85 -10.71 19.26
C VAL A 125 7.65 -12.02 20.04
N HIS A 126 8.05 -12.05 21.32
CA HIS A 126 7.81 -13.20 22.20
C HIS A 126 6.44 -13.18 22.90
N SER A 127 5.59 -12.18 22.62
CA SER A 127 4.26 -12.15 23.19
C SER A 127 3.39 -13.29 22.64
N PRO A 128 2.47 -13.86 23.43
CA PRO A 128 1.60 -14.95 22.97
C PRO A 128 0.63 -14.52 21.86
N GLU A 129 0.39 -13.21 21.72
CA GLU A 129 -0.42 -12.63 20.66
C GLU A 129 0.35 -12.49 19.33
N TRP A 130 1.67 -12.66 19.35
CA TRP A 130 2.50 -12.54 18.17
C TRP A 130 2.35 -13.77 17.27
N ALA A 131 1.82 -13.55 16.06
CA ALA A 131 1.83 -14.57 15.03
C ALA A 131 3.23 -14.68 14.41
N GLU A 132 3.87 -15.85 14.55
CA GLU A 132 5.17 -16.16 13.95
C GLU A 132 5.05 -16.14 12.40
N ARG A 133 5.96 -15.42 11.73
CA ARG A 133 5.91 -15.21 10.26
C ARG A 133 7.15 -15.66 9.51
N THR A 134 8.32 -15.63 10.14
CA THR A 134 9.57 -16.15 9.56
C THR A 134 10.02 -17.40 10.30
N ASP A 135 10.15 -18.49 9.55
CA ASP A 135 10.64 -19.76 10.09
C ASP A 135 12.09 -19.62 10.54
N GLU A 136 12.89 -18.77 9.86
CA GLU A 136 14.31 -18.57 10.15
C GLU A 136 14.57 -17.92 11.52
N PHE A 137 13.58 -17.22 12.10
CA PHE A 137 13.74 -16.65 13.43
C PHE A 137 13.76 -17.72 14.52
N TRP A 138 12.95 -18.78 14.36
CA TRP A 138 12.81 -19.87 15.33
C TRP A 138 13.61 -21.11 14.98
N PHE A 139 14.01 -21.29 13.72
CA PHE A 139 14.81 -22.42 13.26
C PHE A 139 16.08 -21.93 12.56
N ILE A 140 17.24 -22.23 13.14
CA ILE A 140 18.54 -21.95 12.51
C ILE A 140 19.10 -23.27 11.99
N LEU A 141 19.26 -23.40 10.67
CA LEU A 141 19.80 -24.62 10.05
C LEU A 141 19.05 -25.90 10.49
N GLY A 142 17.73 -25.79 10.65
CA GLY A 142 16.87 -26.90 11.08
C GLY A 142 16.82 -27.16 12.59
N ASN A 143 17.64 -26.47 13.39
CA ASN A 143 17.62 -26.58 14.84
C ASN A 143 16.70 -25.53 15.47
N PRO A 144 15.77 -25.92 16.35
CA PRO A 144 14.90 -24.97 17.04
C PRO A 144 15.71 -24.10 18.00
N ARG A 145 15.55 -22.78 17.90
CA ARG A 145 16.10 -21.80 18.82
C ARG A 145 15.31 -21.84 20.13
N SER A 146 16.01 -21.56 21.24
CA SER A 146 15.35 -21.39 22.54
C SER A 146 14.34 -20.24 22.49
N LYS A 147 13.09 -20.47 22.93
CA LYS A 147 12.07 -19.42 23.10
C LYS A 147 12.31 -18.47 24.28
N ARG A 148 13.57 -18.36 24.73
CA ARG A 148 13.96 -17.46 25.82
C ARG A 148 14.32 -16.10 25.25
N LYS A 149 13.88 -15.04 25.93
CA LYS A 149 14.32 -13.67 25.70
C LYS A 149 15.82 -13.57 26.02
N ILE A 150 16.61 -13.02 25.09
CA ILE A 150 18.06 -12.86 25.19
C ILE A 150 18.39 -11.40 25.47
N VAL A 151 17.83 -10.48 24.68
CA VAL A 151 18.15 -9.04 24.73
C VAL A 151 17.64 -8.40 26.03
N SER A 152 16.48 -8.83 26.52
CA SER A 152 15.81 -8.26 27.70
C SER A 152 16.63 -8.40 29.00
N GLY A 153 17.64 -9.27 29.03
CA GLY A 153 18.53 -9.46 30.19
C GLY A 153 19.72 -8.49 30.24
N TYR A 154 19.96 -7.72 29.17
CA TYR A 154 21.12 -6.83 29.08
C TYR A 154 20.85 -5.44 29.67
N ARG A 155 21.88 -4.86 30.28
CA ARG A 155 21.85 -3.45 30.72
C ARG A 155 22.00 -2.50 29.52
N PRO A 156 21.47 -1.26 29.59
CA PRO A 156 21.54 -0.32 28.46
C PRO A 156 22.94 0.08 27.99
N ASP A 157 23.92 0.05 28.89
CA ASP A 157 25.31 0.46 28.69
C ASP A 157 26.16 -0.58 27.95
N VAL A 158 25.72 -1.84 27.88
CA VAL A 158 26.49 -2.96 27.30
C VAL A 158 26.11 -3.29 25.85
N ARG A 159 25.60 -2.30 25.10
CA ARG A 159 25.17 -2.46 23.69
C ARG A 159 26.22 -3.15 22.82
N ALA A 160 27.46 -2.67 22.85
CA ALA A 160 28.53 -3.21 22.00
C ALA A 160 28.83 -4.69 22.30
N TYR A 161 28.79 -5.07 23.59
CA TYR A 161 28.98 -6.45 24.02
C TYR A 161 27.82 -7.34 23.56
N MET A 162 26.58 -6.89 23.76
CA MET A 162 25.37 -7.62 23.33
C MET A 162 25.36 -7.85 21.81
N PHE A 163 25.71 -6.83 21.01
CA PHE A 163 25.80 -6.99 19.56
C PHE A 163 26.94 -7.93 19.15
N ARG A 164 28.07 -7.93 19.86
CA ARG A 164 29.16 -8.87 19.56
C ARG A 164 28.74 -10.33 19.79
N GLU A 165 27.96 -10.59 20.83
CA GLU A 165 27.54 -11.94 21.21
C GLU A 165 26.29 -12.42 20.42
N HIS A 166 25.40 -11.50 20.07
CA HIS A 166 24.04 -11.82 19.59
C HIS A 166 23.64 -11.07 18.32
N ALA A 167 24.59 -10.60 17.50
CA ALA A 167 24.31 -9.91 16.23
C ALA A 167 23.32 -10.67 15.35
N ASP A 168 23.53 -11.98 15.16
CA ASP A 168 22.67 -12.79 14.31
C ASP A 168 21.24 -12.85 14.86
N TYR A 169 21.10 -13.07 16.17
CA TYR A 169 19.81 -13.08 16.84
C TYR A 169 19.06 -11.76 16.62
N ILE A 170 19.73 -10.63 16.83
CA ILE A 170 19.16 -9.29 16.66
C ILE A 170 18.76 -9.06 15.19
N GLY A 171 19.57 -9.53 14.24
CA GLY A 171 19.26 -9.46 12.82
C GLY A 171 17.99 -10.23 12.46
N TYR A 172 17.83 -11.46 12.95
CA TYR A 172 16.61 -12.24 12.74
C TYR A 172 15.41 -11.63 13.48
N LEU A 173 15.60 -11.10 14.71
CA LEU A 173 14.56 -10.42 15.48
C LEU A 173 14.01 -9.23 14.71
N ALA A 174 14.89 -8.41 14.13
CA ALA A 174 14.49 -7.25 13.33
C ALA A 174 13.69 -7.65 12.08
N ARG A 175 14.06 -8.75 11.42
CA ARG A 175 13.32 -9.27 10.26
C ARG A 175 11.94 -9.81 10.64
N GLU A 176 11.84 -10.55 11.74
CA GLU A 176 10.55 -11.04 12.25
C GLU A 176 9.65 -9.86 12.65
N TRP A 177 10.20 -8.88 13.37
CA TRP A 177 9.49 -7.63 13.71
C TRP A 177 8.97 -6.93 12.46
N TRP A 178 9.83 -6.72 11.46
CA TRP A 178 9.46 -6.12 10.18
C TRP A 178 8.31 -6.88 9.52
N ALA A 179 8.43 -8.20 9.39
CA ALA A 179 7.39 -9.05 8.82
C ALA A 179 6.06 -8.90 9.59
N GLY A 180 6.11 -8.79 10.91
CA GLY A 180 4.95 -8.54 11.75
C GLY A 180 4.31 -7.19 11.51
N GLN A 181 5.09 -6.11 11.48
CA GLN A 181 4.59 -4.76 11.23
C GLN A 181 3.96 -4.63 9.83
N MET A 182 4.53 -5.28 8.81
CA MET A 182 3.92 -5.33 7.48
C MET A 182 2.52 -5.99 7.45
N HIS A 183 2.16 -6.74 8.49
CA HIS A 183 0.88 -7.43 8.67
C HIS A 183 -0.05 -6.82 9.71
N ARG A 184 0.30 -5.66 10.26
CA ARG A 184 -0.53 -4.97 11.23
C ARG A 184 -1.80 -4.41 10.56
N TYR A 185 -2.91 -4.36 11.31
CA TYR A 185 -4.19 -3.81 10.86
C TYR A 185 -4.72 -4.42 9.55
N PRO A 186 -5.07 -5.73 9.53
CA PRO A 186 -5.49 -6.42 8.31
C PRO A 186 -6.70 -5.77 7.64
N ALA A 187 -7.69 -5.31 8.42
CA ALA A 187 -8.88 -4.64 7.88
C ALA A 187 -8.52 -3.35 7.13
N ALA A 188 -7.62 -2.52 7.68
CA ALA A 188 -7.19 -1.29 7.02
C ALA A 188 -6.44 -1.58 5.72
N ARG A 189 -5.55 -2.59 5.72
CA ARG A 189 -4.83 -3.02 4.50
C ARG A 189 -5.79 -3.47 3.40
N TYR A 190 -6.72 -4.37 3.72
CA TYR A 190 -7.64 -4.92 2.72
C TYR A 190 -8.57 -3.84 2.18
N SER A 191 -9.10 -2.97 3.04
CA SER A 191 -9.92 -1.83 2.61
C SER A 191 -9.14 -0.86 1.73
N SER A 192 -7.90 -0.50 2.11
CA SER A 192 -7.06 0.37 1.28
C SER A 192 -6.77 -0.25 -0.08
N LEU A 193 -6.38 -1.53 -0.11
CA LEU A 193 -6.07 -2.23 -1.36
C LEU A 193 -7.30 -2.37 -2.27
N ALA A 194 -8.45 -2.74 -1.71
CA ALA A 194 -9.70 -2.85 -2.45
C ALA A 194 -10.13 -1.50 -3.04
N LEU A 195 -10.14 -0.43 -2.23
CA LEU A 195 -10.48 0.92 -2.68
C LEU A 195 -9.52 1.43 -3.74
N GLY A 196 -8.22 1.19 -3.57
CA GLY A 196 -7.21 1.55 -4.55
C GLY A 196 -7.44 0.83 -5.88
N ALA A 197 -7.57 -0.50 -5.85
CA ALA A 197 -7.80 -1.31 -7.04
C ALA A 197 -9.10 -0.92 -7.78
N VAL A 198 -10.21 -0.80 -7.06
CA VAL A 198 -11.50 -0.33 -7.63
C VAL A 198 -11.34 1.07 -8.23
N GLY A 199 -10.65 1.96 -7.53
CA GLY A 199 -10.41 3.31 -8.01
C GLY A 199 -9.62 3.35 -9.32
N TYR A 200 -8.53 2.59 -9.42
CA TYR A 200 -7.75 2.47 -10.65
C TYR A 200 -8.56 1.89 -11.80
N VAL A 201 -9.37 0.86 -11.56
CA VAL A 201 -10.26 0.29 -12.58
C VAL A 201 -11.26 1.34 -13.08
N LEU A 202 -11.90 2.08 -12.18
CA LEU A 202 -12.85 3.14 -12.54
C LEU A 202 -12.20 4.31 -13.30
N LEU A 203 -10.91 4.60 -13.06
CA LEU A 203 -10.18 5.58 -13.86
C LEU A 203 -9.74 5.03 -15.23
N ALA A 204 -9.38 3.75 -15.31
CA ALA A 204 -8.86 3.12 -16.52
C ALA A 204 -9.94 2.83 -17.58
N LEU A 205 -11.16 2.48 -17.16
CA LEU A 205 -12.28 2.20 -18.07
C LEU A 205 -12.61 3.39 -19.01
N PRO A 206 -12.86 4.61 -18.52
CA PRO A 206 -13.17 5.74 -19.40
C PRO A 206 -11.99 6.14 -20.30
N THR A 207 -10.75 6.01 -19.83
CA THR A 207 -9.56 6.27 -20.66
C THR A 207 -9.42 5.24 -21.78
N SER A 208 -9.66 3.96 -21.48
CA SER A 208 -9.63 2.87 -22.46
C SER A 208 -10.71 3.04 -23.53
N ASP A 209 -11.92 3.45 -23.14
CA ASP A 209 -13.02 3.72 -24.08
C ASP A 209 -12.71 4.89 -25.02
N ILE A 210 -12.06 5.95 -24.52
CA ILE A 210 -11.60 7.06 -25.36
C ILE A 210 -10.49 6.58 -26.33
N ALA A 211 -9.51 5.82 -25.83
CA ALA A 211 -8.42 5.30 -26.65
C ALA A 211 -8.93 4.36 -27.76
N GLN A 212 -9.90 3.48 -27.45
CA GLN A 212 -10.54 2.62 -28.42
C GLN A 212 -11.19 3.43 -29.54
N ALA A 213 -11.97 4.47 -29.22
CA ALA A 213 -12.63 5.30 -30.21
C ALA A 213 -11.62 5.99 -31.15
N VAL A 214 -10.51 6.49 -30.61
CA VAL A 214 -9.44 7.10 -31.40
C VAL A 214 -8.77 6.08 -32.33
N LEU A 215 -8.47 4.88 -31.83
CA LEU A 215 -7.86 3.82 -32.64
C LEU A 215 -8.77 3.37 -33.79
N VAL A 216 -10.06 3.20 -33.52
CA VAL A 216 -11.05 2.84 -34.55
C VAL A 216 -11.12 3.93 -35.62
N HIS A 217 -11.13 5.20 -35.22
CA HIS A 217 -11.14 6.32 -36.16
C HIS A 217 -9.88 6.35 -37.05
N LEU A 218 -8.70 6.09 -36.49
CA LEU A 218 -7.43 6.05 -37.25
C LEU A 218 -7.33 4.84 -38.20
N LEU A 219 -7.93 3.70 -37.85
CA LEU A 219 -7.86 2.47 -38.64
C LEU A 219 -8.92 2.38 -39.75
N LEU A 220 -9.99 3.16 -39.65
CA LEU A 220 -11.07 3.21 -40.65
C LEU A 220 -10.90 4.37 -41.65
N GLN A 221 -9.84 5.19 -41.51
CA GLN A 221 -9.35 6.12 -42.54
C GLN A 221 -8.39 5.42 -43.51
#